data_AF-A0A940DM04-F1
#
_entry.id   AF-A0A940DM04-F1
#
_cell.length_a   1.000
_cell.length_b   1.000
_cell.length_c   1.000
_cell.angle_alpha   90.00
_cell.angle_beta   90.00
_cell.angle_gamma   90.00
#
_symmetry.space_group_name_H-M   'P 1'
#
loop_
_entity.id
_entity.type
_entity.pdbx_description
1 polymer ?
#
loop_
_entity_poly.entity_id
_entity_poly.type
_entity_poly.pdbx_seq_one_letter_code
_entity_poly.pdbx_strand_id
1 'polypeptide(L)'
;MATLKEIKGRINTVNGTLKITSAMKMVASAKLHKAQDAMANMIPYERQMHGILYRLLSDESAPSCEEFAAPRQVRKVAIVAVASNSSLCGAFNANVIRLFNETAEG
;
A
#
# COMPACT_ATOMS: atom_id res chain seq x y z
N MET A 1 -39.40 -22.61 -25.07
CA MET A 1 -39.29 -22.31 -23.62
C MET A 1 -37.83 -22.37 -23.13
N ALA A 2 -36.90 -21.65 -23.78
CA ALA A 2 -35.49 -21.58 -23.34
C ALA A 2 -35.15 -20.25 -22.65
N THR A 3 -35.74 -19.15 -23.14
CA THR A 3 -35.45 -17.77 -22.73
C THR A 3 -35.77 -17.44 -21.27
N LEU A 4 -36.94 -17.84 -20.75
CA LEU A 4 -37.32 -17.57 -19.36
C LEU A 4 -36.46 -18.33 -18.34
N LYS A 5 -36.05 -19.56 -18.67
CA LYS A 5 -35.17 -20.38 -17.83
C LYS A 5 -33.76 -19.80 -17.78
N GLU A 6 -33.24 -19.33 -18.92
CA GLU A 6 -31.94 -18.66 -19.01
C GLU A 6 -31.91 -17.35 -18.23
N ILE A 7 -32.95 -16.51 -18.35
CA ILE A 7 -33.05 -15.26 -17.58
C ILE A 7 -33.07 -15.55 -16.08
N LYS A 8 -33.88 -16.52 -15.64
CA LYS A 8 -33.94 -16.93 -14.23
C LYS A 8 -32.59 -17.49 -13.73
N GLY A 9 -31.89 -18.24 -14.59
CA GLY A 9 -30.53 -18.70 -14.33
C GLY A 9 -29.55 -17.53 -14.12
N ARG A 10 -29.53 -16.56 -15.02
CA ARG A 10 -28.65 -15.39 -14.94
C ARG A 10 -28.92 -14.54 -13.70
N ILE A 11 -30.18 -14.35 -13.31
CA ILE A 11 -30.57 -13.66 -12.07
C ILE A 11 -29.93 -14.36 -10.86
N ASN A 12 -29.99 -15.69 -10.80
CA ASN A 12 -29.40 -16.45 -9.70
C ASN A 12 -27.87 -16.33 -9.67
N THR A 13 -27.20 -16.38 -10.83
CA THR A 13 -25.74 -16.22 -10.92
C THR A 13 -25.30 -14.82 -10.49
N VAL A 14 -26.01 -13.77 -10.93
CA VAL A 14 -25.72 -12.38 -10.53
C VAL A 14 -25.96 -12.20 -9.03
N ASN A 15 -27.06 -12.73 -8.49
CA ASN A 15 -27.33 -12.67 -7.05
C ASN A 15 -26.28 -13.42 -6.23
N GLY A 16 -25.77 -14.55 -6.73
CA GLY A 16 -24.66 -15.27 -6.12
C GLY A 16 -23.38 -14.42 -6.09
N THR A 17 -23.04 -13.83 -7.23
CA THR A 17 -21.86 -12.95 -7.37
C THR A 17 -21.98 -11.73 -6.45
N LEU A 18 -23.16 -11.09 -6.39
CA LEU A 18 -23.43 -9.95 -5.51
C LEU A 18 -23.17 -10.27 -4.04
N LYS A 19 -23.62 -11.44 -3.57
CA LYS A 19 -23.38 -11.87 -2.17
C LYS A 19 -21.89 -12.05 -1.90
N ILE A 20 -21.16 -12.67 -2.81
CA ILE A 20 -19.70 -12.88 -2.69
C ILE A 20 -18.98 -11.53 -2.64
N THR A 21 -19.24 -10.63 -3.59
CA THR A 21 -18.57 -9.32 -3.62
C THR A 21 -18.97 -8.44 -2.43
N SER A 22 -20.19 -8.56 -1.93
CA SER A 22 -20.66 -7.85 -0.73
C SER A 22 -19.91 -8.30 0.52
N ALA A 23 -19.71 -9.61 0.67
CA ALA A 23 -18.89 -10.16 1.75
C ALA A 23 -17.42 -9.73 1.60
N MET A 24 -16.85 -9.80 0.39
CA MET A 24 -15.49 -9.33 0.12
C MET A 24 -15.30 -7.86 0.48
N LYS A 25 -16.29 -7.00 0.21
CA LYS A 25 -16.26 -5.58 0.61
C LYS A 25 -16.15 -5.43 2.13
N MET A 26 -16.94 -6.18 2.90
CA MET A 26 -16.88 -6.12 4.38
C MET A 26 -15.53 -6.65 4.90
N VAL A 27 -15.02 -7.74 4.34
CA VAL A 27 -13.71 -8.30 4.73
C VAL A 27 -12.58 -7.31 4.42
N ALA A 28 -12.60 -6.68 3.24
CA ALA A 28 -11.64 -5.66 2.86
C ALA A 28 -11.71 -4.45 3.80
N SER A 29 -12.92 -4.00 4.15
CA SER A 29 -13.13 -2.92 5.12
C SER A 29 -12.55 -3.25 6.49
N ALA A 30 -12.79 -4.46 7.00
CA ALA A 30 -12.25 -4.89 8.29
C ALA A 30 -10.71 -4.99 8.27
N LYS A 31 -10.11 -5.48 7.18
CA LYS A 31 -8.65 -5.52 7.02
C LYS A 31 -8.05 -4.10 6.99
N LEU A 32 -8.70 -3.18 6.29
CA LEU A 32 -8.28 -1.79 6.22
C LEU A 32 -8.34 -1.13 7.61
N HIS A 33 -9.43 -1.33 8.35
CA HIS A 33 -9.55 -0.78 9.70
C HIS A 33 -8.46 -1.33 10.63
N LYS A 34 -8.20 -2.65 10.60
CA LYS A 34 -7.12 -3.27 11.36
C LYS A 34 -5.74 -2.68 11.02
N ALA A 35 -5.49 -2.39 9.74
CA ALA A 35 -4.24 -1.76 9.31
C ALA A 35 -4.14 -0.31 9.81
N GLN A 36 -5.23 0.45 9.78
CA GLN A 36 -5.29 1.81 10.32
C GLN A 36 -5.03 1.83 11.83
N ASP A 37 -5.59 0.89 12.58
CA ASP A 37 -5.38 0.79 14.02
C ASP A 37 -3.91 0.45 14.34
N ALA A 38 -3.30 -0.47 13.57
CA ALA A 38 -1.88 -0.78 13.69
C ALA A 38 -1.00 0.44 13.38
N MET A 39 -1.33 1.23 12.35
CA MET A 39 -0.65 2.47 12.04
C MET A 39 -0.79 3.50 13.17
N ALA A 40 -1.99 3.68 13.72
CA ALA A 40 -2.24 4.61 14.82
C ALA A 40 -1.38 4.29 16.04
N ASN A 41 -1.20 3.00 16.35
CA ASN A 41 -0.33 2.53 17.43
C ASN A 41 1.16 2.72 17.12
N MET A 42 1.56 2.78 15.85
CA MET A 42 2.95 3.00 15.42
C MET A 42 3.35 4.48 15.45
N ILE A 43 2.43 5.42 15.25
CA ILE A 43 2.67 6.87 15.28
C ILE A 43 3.46 7.35 16.52
N PRO A 44 3.14 6.97 17.77
CA PRO A 44 3.91 7.44 18.93
C PRO A 44 5.36 6.97 18.90
N TYR A 45 5.62 5.75 18.40
CA TYR A 45 6.98 5.24 18.22
C TYR A 45 7.74 6.03 17.16
N GLU A 46 7.12 6.27 16.01
CA GLU A 46 7.69 7.07 14.92
C GLU A 46 8.08 8.47 15.41
N ARG A 47 7.20 9.16 16.15
CA ARG A 47 7.47 10.48 16.71
C ARG A 47 8.66 10.50 17.68
N GLN A 48 8.75 9.50 18.57
CA GLN A 48 9.87 9.42 19.51
C GLN A 48 11.18 9.10 18.78
N MET A 49 11.16 8.15 17.85
CA MET A 49 12.33 7.80 17.05
C MET A 49 12.83 8.99 16.24
N HIS A 50 11.94 9.71 15.58
CA HIS A 50 12.28 10.93 14.84
C HIS A 50 12.87 12.01 15.77
N GLY A 51 12.32 12.18 16.98
CA GLY A 51 12.88 13.09 17.98
C GLY A 51 14.29 12.73 18.43
N ILE A 52 14.59 11.44 18.63
CA ILE A 52 15.94 10.96 18.96
C ILE A 52 16.89 11.21 17.78
N LEU A 53 16.47 10.85 16.56
CA LEU A 53 17.28 11.01 15.36
C LEU A 53 17.60 12.49 15.09
N TYR A 54 16.61 13.38 15.27
CA TYR A 54 16.79 14.82 15.13
C TYR A 54 17.81 15.38 16.14
N ARG A 55 17.73 14.98 17.41
CA ARG A 55 18.69 15.41 18.44
C ARG A 55 20.09 14.93 18.13
N LEU A 56 20.22 13.68 17.67
CA LEU A 56 21.51 13.09 17.33
C LEU A 56 22.15 13.77 16.11
N LEU A 57 21.36 14.13 15.09
CA LEU A 57 21.85 14.86 13.92
C LEU A 57 22.12 16.34 14.19
N SER A 58 21.52 16.92 15.24
CA SER A 58 21.73 18.33 15.62
C SER A 58 22.95 18.53 16.52
N ASP A 59 23.52 17.46 17.08
CA ASP A 59 24.71 17.51 17.93
C ASP A 59 25.97 17.33 17.07
N GLU A 60 26.72 18.42 16.87
CA GLU A 60 27.98 18.42 16.10
C GLU A 60 29.08 17.55 16.74
N SER A 61 28.91 17.12 17.98
CA SER A 61 29.88 16.27 18.71
C SER A 61 29.58 14.77 18.65
N ALA A 62 28.43 14.36 18.08
CA ALA A 62 28.09 12.95 17.92
C ALA A 62 28.94 12.29 16.83
N PRO A 63 29.34 11.01 16.97
CA PRO A 63 30.00 10.27 15.90
C PRO A 63 29.09 10.30 14.68
N SER A 64 29.56 10.95 13.63
CA SER A 64 28.75 11.25 12.46
C SER A 64 28.26 9.96 11.82
N CYS A 65 26.96 9.88 11.51
CA CYS A 65 26.43 8.90 10.55
C CYS A 65 26.89 9.26 9.13
N GLU A 66 28.14 9.70 8.96
CA GLU A 66 28.73 10.23 7.73
C GLU A 66 28.51 9.28 6.56
N GLU A 67 28.59 7.97 6.76
CA GLU A 67 28.41 7.01 5.68
C GLU A 67 27.00 7.00 5.07
N PHE A 68 25.97 7.30 5.87
CA PHE A 68 24.57 7.37 5.41
C PHE A 68 24.10 8.80 5.11
N ALA A 69 24.69 9.81 5.75
CA ALA A 69 24.27 11.21 5.66
C ALA A 69 25.15 12.06 4.71
N ALA A 70 26.37 11.62 4.37
CA ALA A 70 27.26 12.39 3.52
C ALA A 70 26.75 12.41 2.06
N PRO A 71 26.80 13.58 1.40
CA PRO A 71 26.49 13.69 -0.01
C PRO A 71 27.50 12.89 -0.83
N ARG A 72 27.01 11.87 -1.54
CA ARG A 72 27.82 11.01 -2.42
C ARG A 72 27.40 11.15 -3.86
N GLN A 73 28.34 10.98 -4.77
CA GLN A 73 28.04 10.96 -6.20
C GLN A 73 27.09 9.79 -6.51
N VAL A 74 25.94 10.10 -7.10
CA VAL A 74 24.92 9.10 -7.43
C VAL A 74 25.42 8.25 -8.60
N ARG A 75 25.78 7.00 -8.33
CA ARG A 75 26.22 6.03 -9.36
C ARG A 75 25.11 5.06 -9.77
N LYS A 76 24.26 4.69 -8.81
CA LYS A 76 23.12 3.77 -8.97
C LYS A 76 22.03 4.19 -7.99
N VAL A 77 20.78 4.14 -8.45
CA VAL A 77 19.60 4.40 -7.63
C VAL A 77 18.84 3.08 -7.46
N ALA A 78 18.40 2.81 -6.24
CA ALA A 78 17.51 1.69 -5.95
C ALA A 78 16.10 2.24 -5.75
N ILE A 79 15.14 1.77 -6.56
CA ILE A 79 13.74 2.13 -6.44
C ILE A 79 12.98 0.91 -5.95
N VAL A 80 12.20 1.08 -4.89
CA VAL A 80 11.37 0.02 -4.31
C VAL A 80 9.90 0.39 -4.50
N ALA A 81 9.20 -0.34 -5.37
CA ALA A 81 7.77 -0.21 -5.56
C ALA A 81 7.02 -1.23 -4.69
N VAL A 82 6.01 -0.77 -3.95
CA VAL A 82 5.17 -1.63 -3.10
C VAL A 82 3.77 -1.67 -3.67
N ALA A 83 3.30 -2.87 -4.03
CA ALA A 83 1.98 -3.11 -4.60
C ALA A 83 1.23 -4.21 -3.82
N SER A 84 -0.03 -4.47 -4.17
CA SER A 84 -0.86 -5.48 -3.52
C SER A 84 -0.69 -6.85 -4.18
N ASN A 85 -0.67 -7.90 -3.36
CA ASN A 85 -0.69 -9.30 -3.81
C ASN A 85 -2.10 -9.79 -4.20
N SER A 86 -3.15 -9.00 -3.95
CA SER A 86 -4.54 -9.39 -4.23
C SER A 86 -4.98 -9.03 -5.66
N SER A 87 -5.80 -9.90 -6.25
CA SER A 87 -6.58 -9.62 -7.45
C SER A 87 -7.88 -8.85 -7.10
N LEU A 88 -8.54 -8.26 -8.11
CA LEU A 88 -9.73 -7.40 -7.96
C LEU A 88 -9.49 -6.12 -7.11
N CYS A 89 -8.30 -5.54 -7.18
CA CYS A 89 -7.92 -4.30 -6.48
C CYS A 89 -8.19 -3.01 -7.29
N GLY A 90 -9.02 -3.10 -8.33
CA GLY A 90 -9.29 -1.97 -9.23
C GLY A 90 -8.03 -1.48 -9.95
N ALA A 91 -7.83 -0.16 -9.99
CA ALA A 91 -6.67 0.46 -10.64
C ALA A 91 -5.42 0.55 -9.74
N PHE A 92 -5.44 -0.02 -8.52
CA PHE A 92 -4.37 0.17 -7.54
C PHE A 92 -2.99 -0.27 -8.06
N ASN A 93 -2.84 -1.53 -8.45
CA ASN A 93 -1.55 -2.06 -8.93
C ASN A 93 -1.10 -1.40 -10.25
N ALA A 94 -2.04 -1.11 -11.16
CA ALA A 94 -1.74 -0.44 -12.42
C ALA A 94 -1.16 0.98 -12.20
N ASN A 95 -1.72 1.72 -11.25
CA ASN A 95 -1.24 3.06 -10.91
C ASN A 95 0.17 3.03 -10.27
N VAL A 96 0.44 2.05 -9.39
CA VAL A 96 1.78 1.88 -8.79
C VAL A 96 2.83 1.60 -9.87
N ILE A 97 2.53 0.71 -10.82
CA ILE A 97 3.45 0.38 -11.91
C ILE A 97 3.65 1.58 -12.84
N ARG A 98 2.59 2.32 -13.15
CA ARG A 98 2.69 3.53 -13.97
C ARG A 98 3.63 4.56 -13.33
N LEU A 99 3.43 4.85 -12.04
CA LEU A 99 4.28 5.79 -11.30
C LEU A 99 5.73 5.29 -11.21
N PHE A 100 5.93 3.99 -11.03
CA PHE A 100 7.27 3.38 -11.01
C PHE A 100 8.00 3.60 -12.34
N ASN A 101 7.34 3.35 -13.48
CA ASN A 101 7.95 3.56 -14.80
C ASN A 101 8.26 5.04 -15.03
N GLU A 102 7.33 5.95 -14.70
CA GLU A 102 7.55 7.41 -14.79
C GLU A 102 8.76 7.86 -13.96
N THR A 103 8.98 7.26 -12.79
CA THR A 103 10.11 7.59 -11.90
C THR A 103 11.42 6.89 -12.31
N ALA A 104 11.34 5.78 -13.05
CA ALA A 104 12.51 5.04 -13.50
C ALA A 104 13.06 5.54 -14.85
N GLU A 105 12.20 6.13 -15.68
CA GLU A 105 12.56 6.72 -16.98
C GLU A 105 12.99 8.19 -16.87
N GLY A 106 12.60 8.89 -15.80
CA GLY A 106 13.06 10.24 -15.46
C GLY A 106 14.40 10.25 -14.73
#